data_AF-A0A0Q8DLK9-F1
#
_entry.id   AF-A0A0Q8DLK9-F1
#
_cell.length_a   1.000
_cell.length_b   1.000
_cell.length_c   1.000
_cell.angle_alpha   90.00
_cell.angle_beta   90.00
_cell.angle_gamma   90.00
#
_symmetry.space_group_name_H-M   'P 1'
#
loop_
_entity.id
_entity.type
_entity.pdbx_description
1 polymer ?
#
loop_
_entity_poly.entity_id
_entity_poly.type
_entity_poly.pdbx_seq_one_letter_code
_entity_poly.pdbx_strand_id
1 'polypeptide(L)' 'MLFPEALVRSHPFAILAAFVAINTVIYVTLTVAKAMPKIYFGDYRRRRYERAETRSIYPDGTR' A
#
# COMPACT_ATOMS: atom_id res chain seq x y z
N MET A 1 34.41 15.63 1.21
CA MET A 1 33.57 14.87 0.25
C MET A 1 34.24 13.52 0.01
N LEU A 2 33.49 12.41 0.02
CA LEU A 2 34.06 11.05 -0.01
C LEU A 2 34.68 10.69 -1.39
N PHE A 3 34.30 11.40 -2.45
CA PHE A 3 34.80 11.22 -3.81
C PHE A 3 35.19 12.56 -4.46
N PRO A 4 36.16 12.56 -5.40
CA PRO A 4 36.47 13.73 -6.21
C PRO A 4 35.30 14.11 -7.13
N GLU A 5 35.07 15.42 -7.32
CA GLU A 5 34.00 15.93 -8.18
C GLU A 5 34.09 15.42 -9.63
N ALA A 6 35.30 15.33 -10.17
CA ALA A 6 35.57 14.81 -11.50
C ALA A 6 35.08 13.35 -11.69
N LEU A 7 35.13 12.54 -10.63
CA LEU A 7 34.66 11.15 -10.66
C LEU A 7 33.14 11.08 -10.72
N VAL A 8 32.45 11.88 -9.90
CA VAL A 8 30.98 11.92 -9.83
C VAL A 8 30.37 12.47 -11.11
N ARG A 9 31.01 13.44 -11.75
CA ARG A 9 30.57 14.00 -13.05
C ARG A 9 30.97 13.13 -14.24
N SER A 10 31.69 12.03 -14.04
CA SER A 10 32.14 11.18 -15.13
C SER A 10 30.98 10.39 -15.74
N HIS A 11 31.04 10.20 -17.05
CA HIS A 11 30.04 9.43 -17.80
C HIS A 11 29.86 7.96 -17.33
N PRO A 12 30.92 7.19 -17.03
CA PRO A 12 30.74 5.82 -16.54
C PRO A 12 30.09 5.77 -15.16
N PHE A 13 30.40 6.72 -14.28
CA PHE A 13 29.75 6.83 -12.98
C PHE A 13 28.25 7.10 -13.12
N ALA A 14 27.87 7.99 -14.06
CA ALA A 14 26.46 8.28 -14.34
C ALA A 14 25.67 7.03 -14.80
N ILE A 15 26.30 6.16 -15.61
CA ILE A 15 25.67 4.89 -16.04
C ILE A 15 25.41 3.99 -14.83
N LEU A 16 26.42 3.79 -13.97
CA LEU A 16 26.28 2.98 -12.75
C LEU A 16 25.24 3.57 -11.79
N ALA A 17 25.26 4.90 -11.60
CA ALA A 17 24.30 5.60 -10.77
C ALA A 17 22.87 5.44 -11.31
N ALA A 18 22.67 5.50 -12.63
CA ALA A 18 21.38 5.25 -13.25
C ALA A 18 20.89 3.82 -13.00
N PHE A 19 21.76 2.81 -13.13
CA PHE A 19 21.40 1.42 -12.81
C PHE A 19 20.96 1.27 -11.35
N VAL A 20 21.72 1.83 -10.40
CA VAL A 20 21.37 1.79 -8.98
C VAL A 20 20.05 2.53 -8.72
N ALA A 21 19.87 3.72 -9.32
CA ALA A 21 18.66 4.52 -9.17
C ALA A 21 17.43 3.78 -9.70
N ILE A 22 17.50 3.20 -10.90
CA ILE A 22 16.39 2.43 -11.49
C ILE A 22 16.00 1.26 -10.61
N ASN A 23 16.97 0.43 -10.20
CA ASN A 23 16.70 -0.70 -9.31
C ASN A 23 16.04 -0.22 -8.02
N THR A 24 16.62 0.79 -7.37
CA THR A 24 16.11 1.33 -6.10
C THR A 24 14.67 1.84 -6.26
N VAL A 25 14.39 2.64 -7.29
CA VAL A 25 13.05 3.19 -7.54
C VAL A 25 12.03 2.07 -7.78
N ILE A 26 12.38 1.05 -8.56
CA ILE A 26 11.49 -0.09 -8.81
C ILE A 26 11.20 -0.83 -7.50
N TYR A 27 12.23 -1.20 -6.74
CA TYR A 27 12.05 -1.93 -5.48
C TYR A 27 11.28 -1.12 -4.44
N VAL A 28 11.55 0.18 -4.31
CA VAL A 28 10.82 1.07 -3.41
C VAL A 28 9.36 1.17 -3.83
N THR A 29 9.09 1.34 -5.13
CA THR A 29 7.72 1.42 -5.65
C THR A 29 6.94 0.14 -5.34
N LEU A 30 7.52 -1.02 -5.59
CA LEU A 30 6.89 -2.31 -5.29
C LEU A 30 6.70 -2.51 -3.79
N THR A 31 7.68 -2.10 -2.99
CA THR A 31 7.62 -2.20 -1.53
C THR A 31 6.50 -1.33 -0.98
N VAL A 32 6.38 -0.08 -1.43
CA VAL A 32 5.31 0.83 -1.03
C VAL A 32 3.94 0.31 -1.47
N ALA A 33 3.83 -0.13 -2.73
CA ALA A 33 2.58 -0.71 -3.25
C ALA A 33 2.14 -1.94 -2.45
N LYS A 34 3.09 -2.78 -2.01
CA LYS A 34 2.82 -3.99 -1.23
C LYS A 34 2.62 -3.73 0.27
N ALA A 35 3.30 -2.72 0.82
CA ALA A 35 3.14 -2.28 2.21
C ALA A 35 1.80 -1.59 2.44
N MET A 36 1.16 -1.08 1.38
CA MET A 36 -0.17 -0.50 1.48
C MET A 36 -1.16 -1.57 1.95
N PRO A 37 -1.86 -1.36 3.09
CA PRO A 37 -2.88 -2.31 3.54
C PRO A 37 -3.95 -2.42 2.46
N LYS A 38 -4.45 -3.63 2.24
CA LYS A 38 -5.48 -3.91 1.24
C LYS A 38 -6.73 -3.10 1.59
N ILE A 39 -6.94 -1.98 0.90
CA ILE A 39 -8.07 -1.08 1.14
C ILE A 39 -9.33 -1.81 0.65
N TYR A 40 -10.02 -2.50 1.55
CA TYR A 40 -11.31 -3.10 1.26
C TYR A 40 -12.37 -2.00 1.22
N PHE A 41 -12.57 -1.38 0.06
CA PHE A 41 -13.64 -0.40 -0.17
C PHE A 41 -15.06 -0.95 0.16
N GLY A 42 -15.20 -2.28 0.18
CA GLY A 42 -16.44 -2.97 0.58
C GLY A 42 -16.78 -2.84 2.07
N ASP A 43 -15.79 -2.70 2.96
CA ASP A 43 -16.00 -2.47 4.40
C ASP A 43 -16.24 -0.99 4.72
N TYR A 44 -15.83 -0.09 3.83
CA TYR A 44 -16.04 1.35 4.01
C TYR A 44 -17.50 1.76 3.79
N ARG A 45 -18.29 0.95 3.07
CA ARG A 45 -19.74 1.09 3.09
C ARG A 45 -20.24 0.43 4.37
N ARG A 46 -20.74 1.24 5.31
CA ARG A 46 -21.56 0.74 6.43
C ARG A 46 -22.59 -0.23 5.86
N ARG A 47 -22.39 -1.53 6.06
CA ARG A 47 -23.45 -2.50 5.86
C ARG A 47 -24.55 -2.11 6.85
N ARG A 48 -25.62 -1.50 6.35
CA ARG A 48 -26.90 -1.48 7.05
C ARG A 48 -27.37 -2.93 7.10
N TYR A 49 -26.89 -3.67 8.08
CA TYR A 49 -27.55 -4.89 8.51
C TYR A 49 -28.85 -4.47 9.21
N GLU A 50 -29.82 -3.98 8.44
CA GLU A 50 -31.21 -4.05 8.89
C GLU A 50 -31.57 -5.53 8.81
N ARG A 51 -31.60 -6.18 9.98
CA ARG A 51 -32.19 -7.53 10.09
C ARG A 51 -33.63 -7.40 9.60
N ALA A 52 -33.90 -7.91 8.39
CA ALA A 52 -35.25 -7.97 7.85
C ALA A 52 -36.14 -8.94 8.65
N GLU A 53 -35.55 -9.81 9.48
CA GLU A 53 -36.28 -10.90 10.12
C GLU A 53 -35.80 -11.15 11.55
N THR A 54 -36.75 -11.14 12.48
CA THR A 54 -36.54 -11.45 13.89
C THR A 54 -36.39 -12.97 14.05
N ARG A 55 -35.15 -13.46 14.09
CA ARG A 55 -34.84 -14.86 14.46
C ARG A 55 -34.86 -15.10 15.98
N SER A 56 -35.84 -14.50 16.67
CA SER A 56 -36.08 -14.80 18.08
C SER A 56 -36.89 -16.09 18.20
N ILE A 57 -36.54 -16.96 19.15
CA ILE A 57 -37.33 -18.15 19.49
C ILE A 57 -38.63 -17.74 20.22
N TYR A 58 -38.66 -16.53 20.75
CA TYR A 58 -39.84 -15.87 21.32
C TYR A 58 -40.03 -14.50 20.64
N PRO A 59 -40.73 -14.44 19.49
CA PRO A 59 -41.01 -13.16 18.82
C PRO A 59 -41.96 -12.28 19.66
N ASP A 60 -42.83 -12.90 20.46
CA ASP A 60 -43.86 -12.23 21.28
C ASP A 60 -43.61 -12.44 22.78
N GLY A 61 -42.40 -12.14 23.26
CA GLY A 61 -42.17 -12.05 24.70
C GLY A 61 -43.11 -11.01 25.31
N THR A 62 -43.88 -11.41 26.33
CA THR A 62 -44.89 -10.57 26.98
C THR A 62 -44.33 -9.20 27.36
N ARG A 63 -45.10 -8.19 26.96
CA ARG A 63 -44.85 -6.75 27.07
C ARG A 63 -44.45 -6.28 28.47
#